data_AF-A0A0P9DC86-F1
#
_entry.id   AF-A0A0P9DC86-F1
#
_cell.length_a   1.000
_cell.length_b   1.000
_cell.length_c   1.000
_cell.angle_alpha   90.00
_cell.angle_beta   90.00
_cell.angle_gamma   90.00
#
_symmetry.space_group_name_H-M   'P 1'
#
loop_
_entity.id
_entity.type
_entity.pdbx_description
1 polymer ?
#
loop_
_entity_poly.entity_id
_entity_poly.type
_entity_poly.pdbx_seq_one_letter_code
_entity_poly.pdbx_strand_id
1 'polypeptide(L)' 'MAAKRDYYEVLGVARGASQDEIKKAFRRLARQYHPDISKEAGADAMFKEINEAN' A
#
# COMPACT_ATOMS: atom_id res chain seq x y z
N MET A 1 -19.51 -12.43 -2.12
CA MET A 1 -18.80 -11.51 -3.02
C MET A 1 -17.63 -10.97 -2.23
N ALA A 2 -16.47 -11.63 -2.32
CA ALA A 2 -15.34 -11.36 -1.43
C ALA A 2 -14.89 -9.92 -1.63
N ALA A 3 -15.00 -9.13 -0.57
CA ALA A 3 -14.59 -7.74 -0.53
C ALA A 3 -13.10 -7.68 -0.93
N LYS A 4 -12.87 -7.32 -2.18
CA LYS A 4 -11.58 -6.92 -2.73
C LYS A 4 -11.09 -5.84 -1.77
N ARG A 5 -10.19 -6.19 -0.84
CA ARG A 5 -9.73 -5.30 0.23
C ARG A 5 -9.50 -3.95 -0.42
N ASP A 6 -10.14 -2.93 0.10
CA ASP A 6 -10.17 -1.64 -0.58
C ASP A 6 -8.72 -1.15 -0.70
N TYR A 7 -8.16 -1.29 -1.90
CA TYR A 7 -6.77 -0.92 -2.18
C TYR A 7 -6.52 0.55 -1.85
N TYR A 8 -7.58 1.35 -1.94
CA TYR A 8 -7.62 2.72 -1.46
C TYR A 8 -7.39 2.83 0.05
N GLU A 9 -8.00 1.97 0.87
CA GLU A 9 -7.78 1.93 2.32
C GLU A 9 -6.38 1.42 2.67
N VAL A 10 -5.88 0.39 1.96
CA VAL A 10 -4.50 -0.13 2.12
C VAL A 10 -3.47 0.94 1.79
N LEU A 11 -3.70 1.71 0.71
CA LEU A 11 -2.85 2.80 0.30
C LEU A 11 -3.10 4.11 1.09
N GLY A 12 -4.14 4.15 1.93
CA GLY A 12 -4.54 5.33 2.69
C GLY A 12 -4.96 6.51 1.80
N VAL A 13 -5.53 6.24 0.62
CA VAL A 13 -6.02 7.23 -0.34
C VAL A 13 -7.55 7.15 -0.46
N ALA A 14 -8.18 8.22 -0.93
CA ALA A 14 -9.62 8.22 -1.19
C ALA A 14 -9.97 7.27 -2.36
N ARG A 15 -11.19 6.71 -2.36
CA ARG A 15 -11.69 5.89 -3.49
C ARG A 15 -11.79 6.64 -4.82
N GLY A 16 -11.79 7.98 -4.78
CA GLY A 16 -11.73 8.86 -5.95
C GLY A 16 -10.33 9.41 -6.24
N ALA A 17 -9.29 8.89 -5.58
CA ALA A 17 -7.93 9.33 -5.79
C ALA A 17 -7.49 9.08 -7.22
N SER A 18 -6.81 10.07 -7.78
CA SER A 18 -6.20 9.99 -9.11
C SER A 18 -5.09 8.93 -9.15
N GLN A 19 -4.79 8.39 -10.33
CA GLN A 19 -3.69 7.42 -10.47
C GLN A 19 -2.35 7.98 -9.97
N ASP A 20 -2.13 9.29 -10.06
CA ASP A 20 -0.94 9.95 -9.54
C ASP A 20 -0.89 9.91 -8.01
N GLU A 21 -2.02 10.12 -7.33
CA GLU A 21 -2.12 9.99 -5.88
C GLU A 21 -1.90 8.54 -5.43
N ILE A 22 -2.49 7.57 -6.13
CA ILE A 22 -2.29 6.13 -5.90
C ILE A 22 -0.80 5.79 -6.01
N LYS A 23 -0.13 6.18 -7.12
CA LYS A 23 1.31 5.94 -7.31
C LYS A 23 2.17 6.66 -6.27
N LYS A 24 1.77 7.84 -5.81
CA LYS A 24 2.51 8.61 -4.80
C LYS A 24 2.37 7.96 -3.41
N ALA A 25 1.17 7.50 -3.06
CA ALA A 25 0.90 6.77 -1.84
C ALA A 25 1.59 5.41 -1.82
N PHE A 26 1.50 4.64 -2.91
CA PHE A 26 2.24 3.39 -3.11
C PHE A 26 3.74 3.58 -2.89
N ARG A 27 4.37 4.55 -3.57
CA ARG A 27 5.81 4.82 -3.40
C ARG A 27 6.18 5.26 -1.98
N ARG A 28 5.30 5.97 -1.27
CA ARG A 28 5.51 6.35 0.12
C ARG A 28 5.49 5.13 1.03
N LEU A 29 4.44 4.32 0.92
CA LEU A 29 4.24 3.12 1.75
C LEU A 29 5.25 2.03 1.43
N ALA A 30 5.58 1.81 0.15
CA ALA A 30 6.60 0.88 -0.28
C ALA A 30 7.98 1.21 0.30
N ARG A 31 8.33 2.50 0.46
CA ARG A 31 9.57 2.90 1.16
C ARG A 31 9.44 2.78 2.68
N GLN A 32 8.28 3.05 3.23
CA GLN A 32 8.04 2.97 4.67
C GLN A 32 8.06 1.52 5.18
N TYR A 33 7.58 0.57 4.39
CA TYR A 33 7.56 -0.86 4.72
C TYR A 33 8.58 -1.67 3.92
N HIS A 34 9.52 -1.01 3.23
CA HIS A 34 10.55 -1.71 2.47
C HIS A 34 11.36 -2.59 3.43
N PRO A 35 11.67 -3.86 3.11
CA PRO A 35 12.45 -4.74 3.99
C PRO A 35 13.84 -4.17 4.33
N ASP A 36 14.41 -3.35 3.45
CA ASP A 36 15.70 -2.67 3.70
C ASP A 36 15.58 -1.45 4.64
N ILE A 37 14.39 -0.86 4.78
CA ILE A 37 14.15 0.37 5.56
C ILE A 37 13.44 0.04 6.88
N SER A 38 12.38 -0.76 6.83
CA SER A 38 11.62 -1.19 8.00
C SER A 38 12.05 -2.56 8.46
N LYS A 39 12.45 -2.63 9.73
CA LYS A 39 12.75 -3.88 10.44
C LYS A 39 11.59 -4.34 11.33
N GLU A 40 10.40 -3.76 11.14
CA GLU A 40 9.23 -4.14 11.94
C GLU A 40 8.72 -5.53 11.56
N ALA A 41 8.40 -6.32 12.58
CA ALA A 41 7.76 -7.61 12.40
C ALA A 41 6.36 -7.40 11.80
N GLY A 42 6.19 -7.73 10.52
CA GLY A 42 4.94 -7.52 9.77
C GLY A 42 5.05 -6.54 8.59
N ALA A 43 6.18 -5.84 8.45
CA ALA A 43 6.42 -4.96 7.30
C ALA A 43 6.34 -5.72 5.96
N ASP A 44 6.78 -6.97 5.93
CA ASP A 44 6.76 -7.84 4.74
C ASP A 44 5.33 -8.20 4.30
N ALA A 45 4.43 -8.42 5.27
CA ALA A 45 3.01 -8.65 4.99
C ALA A 45 2.33 -7.38 4.47
N MET A 46 2.60 -6.23 5.09
CA MET A 46 2.10 -4.94 4.60
C MET A 46 2.64 -4.60 3.22
N PHE A 47 3.93 -4.85 2.96
CA PHE A 47 4.56 -4.63 1.66
C PHE A 47 3.94 -5.51 0.56
N LYS A 48 3.59 -6.76 0.86
CA LYS A 48 2.81 -7.61 -0.05
C LYS A 48 1.44 -7.04 -0.36
N GLU A 49 0.70 -6.58 0.64
CA GLU A 49 -0.61 -5.97 0.44
C GLU A 49 -0.55 -4.68 -0.39
N ILE A 50 0.47 -3.85 -0.15
CA ILE A 50 0.75 -2.65 -0.94
C ILE A 50 1.07 -3.00 -2.40
N ASN A 51 1.82 -4.09 -2.65
CA ASN A 51 2.13 -4.58 -4.00
C ASN A 51 0.92 -5.16 -4.74
N GLU A 52 0.01 -5.84 -4.05
CA GLU A 52 -1.26 -6.30 -4.65
C GLU A 52 -2.20 -5.13 -5.01
N ALA A 53 -1.98 -3.94 -4.45
CA ALA A 53 -2.82 -2.76 -4.59
C ALA A 53 -2.43 -1.81 -5.74
N ASN A 54 -1.37 -2.10 -6.51
CA ASN A 54 -0.80 -1.21 -7.54
C ASN A 54 -1.14 -1.64 -8.98
#